data_AF-A0AAN6MEK7-F1
#
_entry.id   AF-A0AAN6MEK7-F1
#
_cell.length_a   1.000
_cell.length_b   1.000
_cell.length_c   1.000
_cell.angle_alpha   90.00
_cell.angle_beta   90.00
_cell.angle_gamma   90.00
#
_symmetry.space_group_name_H-M   'P 1'
#
loop_
_entity.id
_entity.type
_entity.pdbx_description
1 polymer ?
#
loop_
_entity_poly.entity_id
_entity_poly.type
_entity_poly.pdbx_seq_one_letter_code
_entity_poly.pdbx_strand_id
1 'polypeptide(L)'
;MKIPFVTLATAASVVNAAYPGDIVYYWVDQSATFVNGTVIGGLQSPPSSWSQAIVQAAVYQAAVKSKHESLEFQQLAVSHAAHNALLWVFHGTRLYNPIDAALRAIIPRIGLDPNSAKGKDAVRTGQTAAAKVASARADDKITNFVDFAYGPKEPGVYQQSPGSNPFPDTPQARYITPFVALGDITRFRAPPPPKPDSVEYEAQILYVKEIGELNSTTRSVYDTDTAYFWRESSITGWNRLAGAVVGSKLATDVPASAKFYAQLNYALANAGFASWDTKFTYLTWRPDTALHHPTPFVHSNTSLTTPSWTPLLRPTPSHPDYVSTHSTFGGAAAAVIRAWNSAYNGAGKGKGKGNGGDDDGDVIDATLSSTVTLDNRGVITRRYTSLRAAAEENSKSRVFGGIHFPFAGVEGIALGERVALATLDKFDANWDKF
;
A
#
# COMPACT_ATOMS: atom_id res chain seq x y z
N MET A 1 -26.95 -66.83 28.11
CA MET A 1 -27.33 -66.66 26.70
C MET A 1 -28.03 -65.32 26.53
N LYS A 2 -27.31 -64.31 26.00
CA LYS A 2 -27.77 -63.09 25.29
C LYS A 2 -26.63 -62.04 25.29
N ILE A 3 -25.80 -62.13 24.26
CA ILE A 3 -25.13 -61.03 23.55
C ILE A 3 -25.97 -60.88 22.24
N PRO A 4 -26.05 -59.76 21.47
CA PRO A 4 -25.47 -58.41 21.59
C PRO A 4 -26.52 -57.28 21.43
N PHE A 5 -26.10 -56.00 21.55
CA PHE A 5 -26.23 -55.04 20.44
C PHE A 5 -25.14 -53.97 20.64
N VAL A 6 -24.05 -54.14 19.90
CA VAL A 6 -23.04 -53.10 19.69
C VAL A 6 -23.57 -52.22 18.58
N THR A 7 -23.99 -51.00 18.90
CA THR A 7 -24.22 -49.95 17.91
C THR A 7 -22.88 -49.26 17.66
N LEU A 8 -22.11 -49.79 16.72
CA LEU A 8 -20.93 -49.11 16.18
C LEU A 8 -21.43 -48.00 15.24
N ALA A 9 -21.65 -46.80 15.77
CA ALA A 9 -21.82 -45.62 14.94
C ALA A 9 -20.43 -45.15 14.46
N THR A 10 -19.96 -45.74 13.36
CA THR A 10 -18.82 -45.22 12.61
C THR A 10 -19.32 -44.67 11.29
N ALA A 11 -19.53 -43.34 11.25
CA ALA A 11 -19.51 -42.54 10.04
C ALA A 11 -19.73 -41.06 10.38
N ALA A 12 -18.65 -40.30 10.44
CA ALA A 12 -18.61 -38.91 9.98
C ALA A 12 -17.16 -38.54 9.69
N SER A 13 -16.59 -39.09 8.63
CA SER A 13 -15.42 -38.51 7.98
C SER A 13 -15.84 -37.19 7.35
N VAL A 14 -15.80 -36.10 8.12
CA VAL A 14 -15.81 -34.75 7.54
C VAL A 14 -14.35 -34.35 7.36
N VAL A 15 -13.64 -35.03 6.45
CA VAL A 15 -12.38 -34.49 5.95
C VAL A 15 -12.76 -33.41 4.97
N ASN A 16 -12.83 -32.18 5.46
CA ASN A 16 -12.87 -31.01 4.59
C ASN A 16 -11.87 -30.01 5.15
N ALA A 17 -10.59 -30.23 4.84
CA ALA A 17 -9.53 -29.55 5.56
C ALA A 17 -8.42 -29.11 4.60
N ALA A 18 -8.75 -28.11 3.79
CA ALA A 18 -7.87 -27.06 3.31
C ALA A 18 -8.63 -25.75 3.57
N TYR A 19 -7.93 -24.68 3.93
CA TYR A 19 -8.57 -23.37 4.15
C TYR A 19 -9.29 -22.95 2.85
N PRO A 20 -10.61 -22.71 2.88
CA PRO A 20 -11.42 -22.60 1.66
C PRO A 20 -11.34 -21.22 0.98
N GLY A 21 -10.77 -20.23 1.66
CA GLY A 21 -10.51 -18.91 1.08
C GLY A 21 -9.09 -18.80 0.54
N ASP A 22 -8.76 -17.62 0.03
CA ASP A 22 -7.37 -17.29 -0.31
C ASP A 22 -6.53 -17.11 0.96
N ILE A 23 -5.72 -18.12 1.31
CA ILE A 23 -4.85 -18.08 2.49
C ILE A 23 -3.81 -16.96 2.40
N VAL A 24 -3.37 -16.60 1.19
CA VAL A 24 -2.39 -15.54 0.99
C VAL A 24 -3.06 -14.20 1.25
N TYR A 25 -4.26 -13.99 0.71
CA TYR A 25 -5.03 -12.78 0.99
C TYR A 25 -5.39 -12.63 2.48
N TYR A 26 -5.68 -13.74 3.18
CA TYR A 26 -5.84 -13.72 4.63
C TYR A 26 -4.61 -13.06 5.30
N TRP A 27 -3.40 -13.46 4.92
CA TRP A 27 -2.18 -12.87 5.47
C TRP A 27 -1.90 -11.46 4.96
N VAL A 28 -2.33 -11.10 3.76
CA VAL A 28 -2.30 -9.71 3.27
C VAL A 28 -3.13 -8.80 4.16
N ASP A 29 -4.36 -9.21 4.48
CA ASP A 29 -5.30 -8.46 5.32
C ASP A 29 -4.87 -8.40 6.79
N GLN A 30 -4.37 -9.52 7.35
CA GLN A 30 -3.80 -9.52 8.70
C GLN A 30 -2.59 -8.61 8.81
N SER A 31 -1.68 -8.63 7.82
CA SER A 31 -0.51 -7.76 7.81
C SER A 31 -0.91 -6.28 7.78
N ALA A 32 -1.89 -5.91 6.96
CA ALA A 32 -2.43 -4.55 6.91
C ALA A 32 -3.07 -4.13 8.25
N THR A 33 -3.78 -5.05 8.91
CA THR A 33 -4.35 -4.84 10.25
C THR A 33 -3.26 -4.57 11.28
N PHE A 34 -2.20 -5.38 11.30
CA PHE A 34 -1.10 -5.22 12.24
C PHE A 34 -0.31 -3.93 12.00
N VAL A 35 -0.02 -3.58 10.74
CA VAL A 35 0.61 -2.30 10.35
C VAL A 35 -0.19 -1.11 10.91
N ASN A 36 -1.52 -1.15 10.83
CA ASN A 36 -2.38 -0.08 11.32
C ASN A 36 -2.56 -0.07 12.86
N GLY A 37 -2.37 -1.23 13.50
CA GLY A 37 -2.49 -1.40 14.96
C GLY A 37 -1.21 -1.17 15.76
N THR A 38 -0.07 -0.89 15.11
CA THR A 38 1.25 -0.71 15.77
C THR A 38 1.33 0.50 16.69
N VAL A 39 0.74 1.63 16.26
CA VAL A 39 0.78 2.92 16.95
C VAL A 39 -0.55 3.63 16.75
N ILE A 40 -0.87 4.61 17.61
CA ILE A 40 -2.06 5.45 17.42
C ILE A 40 -1.89 6.18 16.07
N GLY A 41 -2.71 5.80 15.08
CA GLY A 41 -2.63 6.32 13.71
C GLY A 41 -1.90 5.44 12.68
N GLY A 42 -1.39 4.26 13.09
CA GLY A 42 -0.72 3.28 12.22
C GLY A 42 0.70 3.67 11.79
N LEU A 43 1.44 2.74 11.18
CA LEU A 43 2.73 3.05 10.57
C LEU A 43 2.55 4.04 9.42
N GLN A 44 3.36 5.09 9.43
CA GLN A 44 3.43 6.05 8.33
C GLN A 44 3.97 5.38 7.06
N SER A 45 3.61 5.94 5.90
CA SER A 45 4.27 5.58 4.63
C SER A 45 5.63 6.28 4.55
N PRO A 46 6.68 5.66 3.96
CA PRO A 46 6.74 4.34 3.33
C PRO A 46 6.86 3.11 4.24
N PRO A 47 7.22 3.16 5.54
CA PRO A 47 7.37 1.96 6.37
C PRO A 47 6.21 0.97 6.25
N SER A 48 4.95 1.44 6.19
CA SER A 48 3.79 0.56 6.00
C SER A 48 3.86 -0.28 4.72
N SER A 49 4.28 0.31 3.59
CA SER A 49 4.45 -0.38 2.31
C SER A 49 5.66 -1.32 2.31
N TRP A 50 6.76 -0.92 2.96
CA TRP A 50 7.96 -1.72 3.14
C TRP A 50 7.67 -2.99 3.97
N SER A 51 7.00 -2.83 5.10
CA SER A 51 6.59 -3.94 5.97
C SER A 51 5.73 -4.96 5.21
N GLN A 52 4.74 -4.47 4.46
CA GLN A 52 3.86 -5.34 3.68
C GLN A 52 4.65 -6.10 2.59
N ALA A 53 5.58 -5.44 1.90
CA ALA A 53 6.42 -6.07 0.89
C ALA A 53 7.31 -7.17 1.48
N ILE A 54 7.89 -6.98 2.68
CA ILE A 54 8.68 -8.01 3.36
C ILE A 54 7.84 -9.25 3.70
N VAL A 55 6.63 -9.06 4.19
CA VAL A 55 5.74 -10.19 4.49
C VAL A 55 5.38 -10.95 3.22
N GLN A 56 5.03 -10.24 2.14
CA GLN A 56 4.68 -10.89 0.87
C GLN A 56 5.88 -11.53 0.17
N ALA A 57 7.11 -11.02 0.37
CA ALA A 57 8.34 -11.68 -0.04
C ALA A 57 8.48 -13.06 0.61
N ALA A 58 8.28 -13.13 1.94
CA ALA A 58 8.38 -14.37 2.69
C ALA A 58 7.30 -15.38 2.27
N VAL A 59 6.06 -14.90 2.10
CA VAL A 59 4.94 -15.71 1.61
C VAL A 59 5.21 -16.27 0.22
N TYR A 60 5.66 -15.45 -0.73
CA TYR A 60 5.97 -15.91 -2.08
C TYR A 60 7.14 -16.88 -2.10
N GLN A 61 8.17 -16.64 -1.30
CA GLN A 61 9.27 -17.57 -1.16
C GLN A 61 8.83 -18.94 -0.61
N ALA A 62 7.92 -18.97 0.37
CA ALA A 62 7.35 -20.23 0.86
C ALA A 62 6.50 -20.92 -0.21
N ALA A 63 5.64 -20.17 -0.90
CA ALA A 63 4.77 -20.69 -1.94
C ALA A 63 5.55 -21.34 -3.10
N VAL A 64 6.64 -20.71 -3.56
CA VAL A 64 7.52 -21.27 -4.60
C VAL A 64 8.17 -22.58 -4.14
N LYS A 65 8.61 -22.65 -2.88
CA LYS A 65 9.24 -23.85 -2.31
C LYS A 65 8.24 -24.99 -2.10
N SER A 66 6.98 -24.68 -1.79
CA SER A 66 5.94 -25.68 -1.53
C SER A 66 5.08 -26.02 -2.75
N LYS A 67 5.32 -25.44 -3.93
CA LYS A 67 4.41 -25.51 -5.09
C LYS A 67 4.04 -26.91 -5.60
N HIS A 68 4.82 -27.93 -5.22
CA HIS A 68 4.59 -29.34 -5.60
C HIS A 68 3.98 -30.18 -4.47
N GLU A 69 3.74 -29.59 -3.30
CA GLU A 69 3.14 -30.25 -2.15
C GLU A 69 1.61 -30.10 -2.15
N SER A 70 0.92 -30.76 -1.21
CA SER A 70 -0.54 -30.64 -1.07
C SER A 70 -0.98 -29.21 -0.75
N LEU A 71 -2.24 -28.87 -1.01
CA LEU A 71 -2.76 -27.53 -0.75
C LEU A 71 -2.63 -27.15 0.74
N GLU A 72 -2.89 -28.09 1.64
CA GLU A 72 -2.77 -27.90 3.09
C GLU A 72 -1.32 -27.62 3.50
N PHE A 73 -0.36 -28.32 2.89
CA PHE A 73 1.07 -28.05 3.09
C PHE A 73 1.41 -26.63 2.64
N GLN A 74 0.99 -26.25 1.43
CA GLN A 74 1.23 -24.92 0.89
C GLN A 74 0.65 -23.83 1.80
N GLN A 75 -0.60 -24.00 2.23
CA GLN A 75 -1.31 -23.09 3.13
C GLN A 75 -0.61 -22.97 4.49
N LEU A 76 -0.14 -24.08 5.07
CA LEU A 76 0.56 -24.06 6.35
C LEU A 76 1.94 -23.39 6.20
N ALA A 77 2.66 -23.68 5.12
CA ALA A 77 3.97 -23.10 4.84
C ALA A 77 3.90 -21.58 4.66
N VAL A 78 2.99 -21.06 3.82
CA VAL A 78 2.83 -19.60 3.65
C VAL A 78 2.35 -18.91 4.93
N SER A 79 1.56 -19.61 5.75
CA SER A 79 1.10 -19.05 7.03
C SER A 79 2.23 -18.88 8.04
N HIS A 80 3.10 -19.87 8.16
CA HIS A 80 4.30 -19.73 8.99
C HIS A 80 5.31 -18.72 8.42
N ALA A 81 5.37 -18.55 7.11
CA ALA A 81 6.19 -17.50 6.50
C ALA A 81 5.69 -16.10 6.85
N ALA A 82 4.38 -15.86 6.69
CA ALA A 82 3.77 -14.58 7.03
C ALA A 82 3.92 -14.26 8.52
N HIS A 83 3.57 -15.21 9.38
CA HIS A 83 3.69 -15.09 10.83
C HIS A 83 5.11 -14.71 11.26
N ASN A 84 6.13 -15.46 10.82
CA ASN A 84 7.50 -15.21 11.24
C ASN A 84 8.07 -13.92 10.65
N ALA A 85 7.68 -13.54 9.43
CA ALA A 85 8.05 -12.25 8.85
C ALA A 85 7.44 -11.08 9.64
N LEU A 86 6.16 -11.19 10.03
CA LEU A 86 5.48 -10.19 10.87
C LEU A 86 6.14 -10.05 12.25
N LEU A 87 6.51 -11.15 12.91
CA LEU A 87 7.24 -11.10 14.18
C LEU A 87 8.61 -10.45 14.05
N TRP A 88 9.30 -10.62 12.92
CA TRP A 88 10.55 -9.93 12.65
C TRP A 88 10.35 -8.43 12.41
N VAL A 89 9.40 -8.05 11.54
CA VAL A 89 9.08 -6.65 11.25
C VAL A 89 8.66 -5.89 12.52
N PHE A 90 7.85 -6.52 13.37
CA PHE A 90 7.26 -5.91 14.55
C PHE A 90 7.93 -6.36 15.86
N HIS A 91 9.18 -6.81 15.78
CA HIS A 91 9.92 -7.19 16.97
C HIS A 91 9.96 -6.02 17.97
N GLY A 92 9.84 -6.32 19.27
CA GLY A 92 9.82 -5.29 20.31
C GLY A 92 8.53 -4.46 20.41
N THR A 93 7.50 -4.75 19.61
CA THR A 93 6.15 -4.14 19.76
C THR A 93 5.21 -5.05 20.57
N ARG A 94 4.01 -4.57 20.88
CA ARG A 94 2.95 -5.38 21.55
C ARG A 94 2.21 -6.34 20.62
N LEU A 95 2.70 -6.55 19.39
CA LEU A 95 2.01 -7.33 18.37
C LEU A 95 2.28 -8.85 18.38
N TYR A 96 3.18 -9.36 19.21
CA TYR A 96 3.43 -10.80 19.31
C TYR A 96 2.15 -11.61 19.55
N ASN A 97 1.35 -11.25 20.58
CA ASN A 97 0.13 -11.98 20.92
C ASN A 97 -0.94 -11.93 19.80
N PRO A 98 -1.28 -10.76 19.20
CA PRO A 98 -2.19 -10.72 18.06
C PRO A 98 -1.71 -11.53 16.83
N ILE A 99 -0.41 -11.50 16.53
CA ILE A 99 0.17 -12.24 15.39
C ILE A 99 0.08 -13.76 15.64
N ASP A 100 0.46 -14.21 16.84
CA ASP A 100 0.33 -15.61 17.25
C ASP A 100 -1.13 -16.07 17.21
N ALA A 101 -2.07 -15.22 17.65
CA ALA A 101 -3.49 -15.51 17.65
C ALA A 101 -4.05 -15.69 16.23
N ALA A 102 -3.62 -14.85 15.27
CA ALA A 102 -3.99 -14.99 13.86
C ALA A 102 -3.54 -16.34 13.28
N LEU A 103 -2.29 -16.75 13.53
CA LEU A 103 -1.80 -18.06 13.09
C LEU A 103 -2.58 -19.21 13.74
N ARG A 104 -2.80 -19.15 15.07
CA ARG A 104 -3.55 -20.19 15.80
C ARG A 104 -4.98 -20.33 15.28
N ALA A 105 -5.63 -19.23 14.90
CA ALA A 105 -7.00 -19.25 14.39
C ALA A 105 -7.13 -19.97 13.05
N ILE A 106 -6.09 -20.00 12.21
CA ILE A 106 -6.17 -20.62 10.88
C ILE A 106 -5.65 -22.05 10.83
N ILE A 107 -4.77 -22.48 11.75
CA ILE A 107 -4.18 -23.84 11.73
C ILE A 107 -5.26 -24.94 11.68
N PRO A 108 -6.30 -24.93 12.54
CA PRO A 108 -7.35 -25.95 12.48
C PRO A 108 -8.13 -25.95 11.17
N ARG A 109 -8.21 -24.81 10.49
CA ARG A 109 -8.93 -24.64 9.22
C ARG A 109 -8.11 -25.12 8.02
N ILE A 110 -6.78 -25.17 8.14
CA ILE A 110 -5.89 -25.71 7.11
C ILE A 110 -5.93 -27.25 7.10
N GLY A 111 -6.11 -27.89 8.26
CA GLY A 111 -6.27 -29.35 8.31
C GLY A 111 -5.00 -30.19 8.36
N LEU A 112 -3.82 -29.58 8.28
CA LEU A 112 -2.54 -30.26 8.44
C LEU A 112 -2.00 -30.03 9.86
N ASP A 113 -1.94 -31.09 10.68
CA ASP A 113 -1.36 -31.01 12.03
C ASP A 113 0.11 -30.56 11.95
N PRO A 114 0.48 -29.38 12.52
CA PRO A 114 1.84 -28.88 12.52
C PRO A 114 2.85 -29.81 13.20
N ASN A 115 2.41 -30.75 14.04
CA ASN A 115 3.27 -31.70 14.75
C ASN A 115 3.48 -33.02 14.00
N SER A 116 2.69 -33.29 12.96
CA SER A 116 2.91 -34.42 12.06
C SER A 116 4.24 -34.27 11.29
N ALA A 117 4.74 -35.35 10.69
CA ALA A 117 5.98 -35.28 9.90
C ALA A 117 5.86 -34.23 8.76
N LYS A 118 4.79 -34.32 7.95
CA LYS A 118 4.51 -33.37 6.87
C LYS A 118 4.23 -31.95 7.39
N GLY A 119 3.54 -31.81 8.52
CA GLY A 119 3.29 -30.51 9.14
C GLY A 119 4.58 -29.81 9.58
N LYS A 120 5.50 -30.53 10.22
CA LYS A 120 6.82 -30.00 10.61
C LYS A 120 7.63 -29.52 9.41
N ASP A 121 7.54 -30.21 8.28
CA ASP A 121 8.21 -29.81 7.04
C ASP A 121 7.59 -28.54 6.43
N ALA A 122 6.27 -28.40 6.45
CA ALA A 122 5.58 -27.18 6.03
C ALA A 122 5.94 -25.99 6.92
N VAL A 123 5.90 -26.18 8.24
CA VAL A 123 6.32 -25.18 9.24
C VAL A 123 7.75 -24.72 8.96
N ARG A 124 8.69 -25.67 8.81
CA ARG A 124 10.10 -25.38 8.52
C ARG A 124 10.27 -24.63 7.20
N THR A 125 9.50 -24.99 6.17
CA THR A 125 9.51 -24.32 4.87
C THR A 125 9.15 -22.84 5.01
N GLY A 126 8.07 -22.54 5.74
CA GLY A 126 7.64 -21.17 6.03
C GLY A 126 8.64 -20.37 6.85
N GLN A 127 9.12 -20.95 7.95
CA GLN A 127 10.12 -20.31 8.83
C GLN A 127 11.42 -19.99 8.09
N THR A 128 11.90 -20.92 7.26
CA THR A 128 13.12 -20.72 6.45
C THR A 128 12.92 -19.65 5.38
N ALA A 129 11.72 -19.53 4.81
CA ALA A 129 11.39 -18.46 3.88
C ALA A 129 11.43 -17.08 4.58
N ALA A 130 10.76 -16.94 5.72
CA ALA A 130 10.80 -15.72 6.51
C ALA A 130 12.23 -15.32 6.93
N ALA A 131 13.02 -16.28 7.41
CA ALA A 131 14.41 -16.05 7.80
C ALA A 131 15.28 -15.58 6.61
N LYS A 132 15.14 -16.18 5.42
CA LYS A 132 15.90 -15.75 4.24
C LYS A 132 15.58 -14.30 3.86
N VAL A 133 14.31 -13.90 3.89
CA VAL A 133 13.92 -12.50 3.62
C VAL A 133 14.45 -11.58 4.71
N ALA A 134 14.23 -11.90 5.98
CA ALA A 134 14.69 -11.09 7.12
C ALA A 134 16.21 -10.84 7.07
N SER A 135 17.01 -11.88 6.78
CA SER A 135 18.46 -11.74 6.64
C SER A 135 18.85 -10.85 5.45
N ALA A 136 18.16 -11.00 4.31
CA ALA A 136 18.45 -10.18 3.14
C ALA A 136 18.05 -8.70 3.31
N ARG A 137 17.05 -8.42 4.15
CA ARG A 137 16.49 -7.09 4.40
C ARG A 137 17.00 -6.45 5.70
N ALA A 138 17.99 -7.05 6.36
CA ALA A 138 18.49 -6.59 7.65
C ALA A 138 19.18 -5.22 7.59
N ASP A 139 19.76 -4.86 6.44
CA ASP A 139 20.47 -3.59 6.21
C ASP A 139 19.80 -2.76 5.09
N ASP A 140 18.48 -2.73 5.13
CA ASP A 140 17.61 -2.05 4.17
C ASP A 140 17.66 -0.52 4.24
N LYS A 141 18.53 0.07 5.07
CA LYS A 141 18.65 1.52 5.28
C LYS A 141 17.40 2.21 5.87
N ILE A 142 16.31 1.48 6.13
CA ILE A 142 15.11 2.01 6.79
C ILE A 142 15.39 2.55 8.20
N THR A 143 16.40 1.99 8.88
CA THR A 143 16.85 2.39 10.22
C THR A 143 17.94 3.46 10.21
N ASN A 144 18.37 3.94 9.04
CA ASN A 144 19.39 4.98 8.96
C ASN A 144 18.86 6.28 9.59
N PHE A 145 19.71 6.91 10.40
CA PHE A 145 19.46 8.26 10.88
C PHE A 145 19.74 9.26 9.76
N VAL A 146 18.82 10.21 9.56
CA VAL A 146 19.03 11.37 8.69
C VAL A 146 18.73 12.61 9.51
N ASP A 147 19.77 13.40 9.74
CA ASP A 147 19.67 14.68 10.43
C ASP A 147 19.07 15.72 9.49
N PHE A 148 17.74 15.87 9.53
CA PHE A 148 17.04 16.79 8.65
C PHE A 148 17.07 18.21 9.22
N ALA A 149 17.64 19.14 8.45
CA ALA A 149 17.56 20.57 8.71
C ALA A 149 16.58 21.25 7.75
N TYR A 150 15.69 22.09 8.29
CA TYR A 150 14.84 22.93 7.47
C TYR A 150 15.67 23.98 6.73
N GLY A 151 15.30 24.22 5.46
CA GLY A 151 15.80 25.35 4.69
C GLY A 151 15.21 26.69 5.15
N PRO A 152 15.62 27.80 4.52
CA PRO A 152 15.06 29.12 4.80
C PRO A 152 13.55 29.15 4.51
N LYS A 153 12.81 30.04 5.18
CA LYS A 153 11.35 30.19 5.06
C LYS A 153 10.94 30.96 3.80
N GLU A 154 11.55 30.60 2.67
CA GLU A 154 11.26 31.18 1.36
C GLU A 154 10.02 30.54 0.72
N PRO A 155 9.31 31.25 -0.17
CA PRO A 155 8.21 30.67 -0.93
C PRO A 155 8.59 29.37 -1.63
N GLY A 156 7.74 28.35 -1.48
CA GLY A 156 7.96 27.02 -2.07
C GLY A 156 8.79 26.06 -1.23
N VAL A 157 9.55 26.55 -0.24
CA VAL A 157 10.44 25.70 0.58
C VAL A 157 9.68 25.04 1.72
N TYR A 158 9.81 23.73 1.85
CA TYR A 158 9.14 22.93 2.87
C TYR A 158 9.49 23.40 4.29
N GLN A 159 8.44 23.61 5.07
CA GLN A 159 8.47 23.94 6.49
C GLN A 159 7.49 23.03 7.22
N GLN A 160 7.65 22.90 8.53
CA GLN A 160 6.66 22.25 9.39
C GLN A 160 5.28 22.90 9.15
N SER A 161 4.28 22.07 8.87
CA SER A 161 2.89 22.54 8.77
C SER A 161 2.29 22.74 10.16
N PRO A 162 1.40 23.73 10.36
CA PRO A 162 0.68 23.92 11.62
C PRO A 162 0.13 22.60 12.21
N GLY A 163 0.45 22.30 13.46
CA GLY A 163 -0.02 21.09 14.17
C GLY A 163 0.59 19.75 13.72
N SER A 164 1.49 19.74 12.72
CA SER A 164 2.25 18.54 12.31
C SER A 164 3.46 18.26 13.22
N ASN A 165 4.05 17.07 13.11
CA ASN A 165 5.25 16.73 13.88
C ASN A 165 6.41 17.69 13.55
N PRO A 166 7.30 18.00 14.51
CA PRO A 166 8.40 18.95 14.28
C PRO A 166 9.43 18.46 13.26
N PHE A 167 9.56 17.15 13.08
CA PHE A 167 10.53 16.55 12.16
C PHE A 167 9.83 15.76 11.06
N PRO A 168 10.43 15.71 9.85
CA PRO A 168 9.80 15.00 8.76
C PRO A 168 9.76 13.49 8.98
N ASP A 169 8.68 12.87 8.52
CA ASP A 169 8.45 11.45 8.59
C ASP A 169 9.39 10.72 7.63
N THR A 170 10.29 9.92 8.19
CA THR A 170 11.13 8.93 7.48
C THR A 170 11.96 9.46 6.30
N PRO A 171 12.72 10.56 6.44
CA PRO A 171 13.57 11.07 5.36
C PRO A 171 14.51 10.03 4.76
N GLN A 172 14.95 9.05 5.54
CA GLN A 172 15.80 7.95 5.12
C GLN A 172 15.15 6.98 4.13
N ALA A 173 13.82 7.00 3.97
CA ALA A 173 13.13 6.02 3.12
C ALA A 173 13.51 6.10 1.63
N ARG A 174 14.11 7.22 1.19
CA ARG A 174 14.71 7.38 -0.14
C ARG A 174 15.96 6.51 -0.38
N TYR A 175 16.56 5.98 0.68
CA TYR A 175 17.76 5.13 0.61
C TYR A 175 17.45 3.65 0.74
N ILE A 176 16.18 3.28 0.90
CA ILE A 176 15.80 1.88 1.07
C ILE A 176 16.13 1.10 -0.20
N THR A 177 16.75 -0.07 -0.03
CA THR A 177 17.05 -0.98 -1.13
C THR A 177 15.76 -1.41 -1.83
N PRO A 178 15.54 -1.10 -3.13
CA PRO A 178 14.32 -1.48 -3.83
C PRO A 178 14.20 -2.99 -4.03
N PHE A 179 12.96 -3.50 -4.02
CA PHE A 179 12.67 -4.90 -4.35
C PHE A 179 12.95 -5.19 -5.84
N VAL A 180 13.09 -6.47 -6.19
CA VAL A 180 13.32 -6.99 -7.57
C VAL A 180 14.60 -6.52 -8.25
N ALA A 181 15.62 -6.12 -7.47
CA ALA A 181 16.82 -5.49 -7.99
C ALA A 181 16.47 -4.37 -8.99
N LEU A 182 15.51 -3.51 -8.61
CA LEU A 182 14.99 -2.45 -9.49
C LEU A 182 16.09 -1.47 -9.93
N GLY A 183 17.17 -1.39 -9.15
CA GLY A 183 18.33 -0.54 -9.36
C GLY A 183 18.23 0.75 -8.55
N ASP A 184 18.98 1.77 -8.96
CA ASP A 184 18.90 3.10 -8.36
C ASP A 184 17.49 3.67 -8.52
N ILE A 185 16.86 4.04 -7.39
CA ILE A 185 15.51 4.58 -7.36
C ILE A 185 15.43 6.00 -7.95
N THR A 186 16.54 6.74 -7.96
CA THR A 186 16.60 8.12 -8.46
C THR A 186 16.29 8.22 -9.96
N ARG A 187 16.44 7.12 -10.73
CA ARG A 187 16.07 7.06 -12.15
C ARG A 187 14.57 7.27 -12.41
N PHE A 188 13.74 7.13 -11.38
CA PHE A 188 12.30 7.36 -11.47
C PHE A 188 11.89 8.77 -11.04
N ARG A 189 12.80 9.56 -10.47
CA ARG A 189 12.51 10.88 -9.90
C ARG A 189 11.63 11.70 -10.84
N ALA A 190 10.57 12.27 -10.28
CA ALA A 190 9.68 13.14 -11.03
C ALA A 190 10.42 14.39 -11.57
N PRO A 191 9.93 15.02 -12.64
CA PRO A 191 10.40 16.35 -13.05
C PRO A 191 10.20 17.38 -11.92
N PRO A 192 10.87 18.55 -11.95
CA PRO A 192 10.67 19.58 -10.94
C PRO A 192 9.20 20.08 -10.90
N PRO A 193 8.66 20.42 -9.71
CA PRO A 193 7.32 20.98 -9.59
C PRO A 193 7.25 22.42 -10.16
N PRO A 194 6.04 22.93 -10.45
CA PRO A 194 5.84 24.33 -10.80
C PRO A 194 6.37 25.28 -9.71
N LYS A 195 7.02 26.37 -10.13
CA LYS A 195 7.53 27.39 -9.20
C LYS A 195 6.40 28.23 -8.63
N PRO A 196 6.50 28.73 -7.37
CA PRO A 196 5.46 29.56 -6.76
C PRO A 196 5.02 30.78 -7.58
N ASP A 197 5.96 31.39 -8.31
CA ASP A 197 5.75 32.60 -9.13
C ASP A 197 5.23 32.30 -10.56
N SER A 198 4.88 31.05 -10.85
CA SER A 198 4.34 30.64 -12.15
C SER A 198 2.81 30.71 -12.21
N VAL A 199 2.28 30.97 -13.41
CA VAL A 199 0.83 30.96 -13.70
C VAL A 199 0.21 29.62 -13.35
N GLU A 200 0.92 28.52 -13.66
CA GLU A 200 0.46 27.16 -13.37
C GLU A 200 0.31 26.91 -11.87
N TYR A 201 1.28 27.36 -11.06
CA TYR A 201 1.20 27.23 -9.61
C TYR A 201 0.05 28.06 -9.04
N GLU A 202 -0.10 29.31 -9.48
CA GLU A 202 -1.12 30.22 -8.96
C GLU A 202 -2.54 29.65 -9.11
N ALA A 203 -2.88 29.13 -10.29
CA ALA A 203 -4.18 28.51 -10.53
C ALA A 203 -4.45 27.34 -9.56
N GLN A 204 -3.41 26.58 -9.22
CA GLN A 204 -3.52 25.40 -8.37
C GLN A 204 -3.62 25.73 -6.88
N ILE A 205 -2.87 26.71 -6.38
CA ILE A 205 -3.02 27.16 -4.98
C ILE A 205 -4.38 27.83 -4.76
N LEU A 206 -4.89 28.58 -5.76
CA LEU A 206 -6.24 29.17 -5.69
C LEU A 206 -7.31 28.09 -5.61
N TYR A 207 -7.19 27.05 -6.43
CA TYR A 207 -8.09 25.90 -6.37
C TYR A 207 -8.05 25.22 -4.99
N VAL A 208 -6.86 24.88 -4.47
CA VAL A 208 -6.73 24.24 -3.15
C VAL A 208 -7.22 25.13 -2.01
N LYS A 209 -6.98 26.45 -2.09
CA LYS A 209 -7.47 27.42 -1.10
C LYS A 209 -8.99 27.34 -0.97
N GLU A 210 -9.69 27.29 -2.10
CA GLU A 210 -11.15 27.21 -2.15
C GLU A 210 -11.68 25.84 -1.74
N ILE A 211 -11.21 24.77 -2.38
CA ILE A 211 -11.81 23.43 -2.21
C ILE A 211 -11.19 22.61 -1.08
N GLY A 212 -10.05 23.01 -0.53
CA GLY A 212 -9.31 22.26 0.49
C GLY A 212 -9.57 22.70 1.93
N GLU A 213 -10.22 23.85 2.14
CA GLU A 213 -10.48 24.42 3.47
C GLU A 213 -11.45 23.57 4.28
N LEU A 214 -11.26 23.49 5.60
CA LEU A 214 -12.14 22.78 6.53
C LEU A 214 -13.62 23.10 6.31
N ASN A 215 -13.96 24.39 6.29
CA ASN A 215 -15.34 24.88 6.17
C ASN A 215 -15.65 25.43 4.77
N SER A 216 -15.00 24.91 3.73
CA SER A 216 -15.25 25.30 2.35
C SER A 216 -16.75 25.26 2.00
N THR A 217 -17.26 26.35 1.44
CA THR A 217 -18.65 26.45 0.93
C THR A 217 -18.78 25.98 -0.53
N THR A 218 -17.68 25.80 -1.26
CA THR A 218 -17.68 25.36 -2.67
C THR A 218 -17.53 23.83 -2.82
N ARG A 219 -16.65 23.19 -2.02
CA ARG A 219 -16.41 21.75 -2.05
C ARG A 219 -17.73 20.97 -1.87
N SER A 220 -18.00 20.05 -2.80
CA SER A 220 -19.21 19.24 -2.73
C SER A 220 -19.18 18.21 -1.59
N VAL A 221 -20.36 17.66 -1.25
CA VAL A 221 -20.44 16.54 -0.29
C VAL A 221 -19.67 15.33 -0.81
N TYR A 222 -19.73 15.06 -2.12
CA TYR A 222 -19.00 13.96 -2.75
C TYR A 222 -17.48 14.12 -2.60
N ASP A 223 -16.96 15.31 -2.78
CA ASP A 223 -15.52 15.60 -2.66
C ASP A 223 -15.05 15.49 -1.21
N THR A 224 -15.89 15.92 -0.27
CA THR A 224 -15.67 15.73 1.16
C THR A 224 -15.62 14.24 1.50
N ASP A 225 -16.60 13.45 1.05
CA ASP A 225 -16.59 11.98 1.21
C ASP A 225 -15.36 11.35 0.57
N THR A 226 -14.95 11.84 -0.59
CA THR A 226 -13.75 11.36 -1.29
C THR A 226 -12.49 11.59 -0.46
N ALA A 227 -12.34 12.76 0.17
CA ALA A 227 -11.22 13.05 1.07
C ALA A 227 -11.17 12.09 2.26
N TYR A 228 -12.31 11.80 2.91
CA TYR A 228 -12.36 10.88 4.05
C TYR A 228 -12.23 9.41 3.63
N PHE A 229 -12.83 9.01 2.51
CA PHE A 229 -12.75 7.64 1.99
C PHE A 229 -11.29 7.23 1.77
N TRP A 230 -10.53 8.04 1.04
CA TRP A 230 -9.11 7.83 0.74
C TRP A 230 -8.15 8.37 1.81
N ARG A 231 -8.66 8.78 2.98
CA ARG A 231 -7.83 8.99 4.17
C ARG A 231 -7.31 7.65 4.72
N GLU A 232 -7.98 6.55 4.40
CA GLU A 232 -7.55 5.20 4.76
C GLU A 232 -6.14 4.92 4.27
N SER A 233 -5.42 4.04 4.97
CA SER A 233 -4.12 3.53 4.52
C SER A 233 -4.23 3.04 3.08
N SER A 234 -3.42 3.62 2.19
CA SER A 234 -3.35 3.21 0.79
C SER A 234 -3.03 1.72 0.66
N ILE A 235 -2.13 1.20 1.52
CA ILE A 235 -1.75 -0.21 1.48
C ILE A 235 -2.94 -1.11 1.80
N THR A 236 -3.75 -0.75 2.79
CA THR A 236 -4.97 -1.47 3.13
C THR A 236 -6.02 -1.38 2.01
N GLY A 237 -6.34 -0.17 1.57
CA GLY A 237 -7.38 0.06 0.56
C GLY A 237 -7.07 -0.59 -0.80
N TRP A 238 -5.82 -0.47 -1.28
CA TRP A 238 -5.42 -1.06 -2.55
C TRP A 238 -5.28 -2.58 -2.50
N ASN A 239 -4.82 -3.16 -1.39
CA ASN A 239 -4.85 -4.63 -1.23
C ASN A 239 -6.30 -5.15 -1.14
N ARG A 240 -7.21 -4.42 -0.49
CA ARG A 240 -8.64 -4.78 -0.46
C ARG A 240 -9.25 -4.77 -1.86
N LEU A 241 -8.95 -3.75 -2.66
CA LEU A 241 -9.41 -3.68 -4.05
C LEU A 241 -8.80 -4.81 -4.90
N ALA A 242 -7.51 -5.10 -4.72
CA ALA A 242 -6.84 -6.21 -5.38
C ALA A 242 -7.50 -7.57 -5.05
N GLY A 243 -7.88 -7.80 -3.79
CA GLY A 243 -8.64 -8.98 -3.37
C GLY A 243 -10.01 -9.08 -4.04
N ALA A 244 -10.74 -7.96 -4.13
CA ALA A 244 -12.05 -7.92 -4.77
C ALA A 244 -12.00 -8.17 -6.29
N VAL A 245 -10.95 -7.70 -6.98
CA VAL A 245 -10.82 -7.80 -8.44
C VAL A 245 -10.17 -9.11 -8.88
N VAL A 246 -9.13 -9.54 -8.16
CA VAL A 246 -8.25 -10.65 -8.57
C VAL A 246 -8.25 -11.80 -7.54
N GLY A 247 -8.23 -11.48 -6.24
CA GLY A 247 -8.00 -12.47 -5.17
C GLY A 247 -8.96 -13.66 -5.17
N SER A 248 -10.25 -13.44 -5.44
CA SER A 248 -11.23 -14.55 -5.51
C SER A 248 -10.92 -15.57 -6.60
N LYS A 249 -10.31 -15.14 -7.71
CA LYS A 249 -9.87 -16.00 -8.83
C LYS A 249 -8.66 -16.87 -8.46
N LEU A 250 -7.99 -16.54 -7.36
CA LEU A 250 -6.73 -17.12 -6.91
C LEU A 250 -6.86 -17.95 -5.62
N ALA A 251 -8.07 -18.10 -5.08
CA ALA A 251 -8.29 -18.58 -3.71
C ALA A 251 -7.65 -19.94 -3.38
N THR A 252 -7.56 -20.84 -4.36
CA THR A 252 -6.96 -22.18 -4.17
C THR A 252 -5.61 -22.34 -4.88
N ASP A 253 -5.14 -21.34 -5.62
CA ASP A 253 -3.83 -21.34 -6.28
C ASP A 253 -2.83 -20.51 -5.44
N VAL A 254 -2.28 -21.15 -4.40
CA VAL A 254 -1.35 -20.50 -3.46
C VAL A 254 -0.15 -19.86 -4.17
N PRO A 255 0.54 -20.53 -5.12
CA PRO A 255 1.66 -19.91 -5.85
C PRO A 255 1.25 -18.71 -6.69
N ALA A 256 0.12 -18.75 -7.39
CA ALA A 256 -0.34 -17.62 -8.20
C ALA A 256 -0.84 -16.46 -7.33
N SER A 257 -1.55 -16.74 -6.23
CA SER A 257 -1.94 -15.72 -5.25
C SER A 257 -0.72 -15.04 -4.63
N ALA A 258 0.25 -15.83 -4.16
CA ALA A 258 1.47 -15.31 -3.58
C ALA A 258 2.29 -14.48 -4.58
N LYS A 259 2.33 -14.89 -5.86
CA LYS A 259 2.96 -14.11 -6.93
C LYS A 259 2.28 -12.75 -7.11
N PHE A 260 0.95 -12.74 -7.20
CA PHE A 260 0.16 -11.53 -7.38
C PHE A 260 0.39 -10.52 -6.25
N TYR A 261 0.25 -10.95 -4.99
CA TYR A 261 0.43 -10.05 -3.85
C TYR A 261 1.88 -9.64 -3.61
N ALA A 262 2.87 -10.47 -3.97
CA ALA A 262 4.27 -10.05 -3.99
C ALA A 262 4.51 -8.96 -5.05
N GLN A 263 4.02 -9.13 -6.28
CA GLN A 263 4.13 -8.10 -7.33
C GLN A 263 3.47 -6.79 -6.93
N LEU A 264 2.26 -6.85 -6.37
CA LEU A 264 1.54 -5.66 -5.91
C LEU A 264 2.30 -4.93 -4.80
N ASN A 265 2.72 -5.65 -3.76
CA ASN A 265 3.32 -5.00 -2.60
C ASN A 265 4.78 -4.58 -2.85
N TYR A 266 5.50 -5.26 -3.74
CA TYR A 266 6.80 -4.78 -4.22
C TYR A 266 6.65 -3.49 -5.03
N ALA A 267 5.65 -3.42 -5.92
CA ALA A 267 5.39 -2.21 -6.70
C ALA A 267 4.99 -1.04 -5.80
N LEU A 268 4.13 -1.29 -4.80
CA LEU A 268 3.76 -0.30 -3.80
C LEU A 268 4.99 0.20 -3.02
N ALA A 269 5.81 -0.70 -2.47
CA ALA A 269 7.01 -0.32 -1.72
C ALA A 269 7.99 0.50 -2.58
N ASN A 270 8.33 0.01 -3.77
CA ASN A 270 9.21 0.71 -4.70
C ASN A 270 8.66 2.10 -5.09
N ALA A 271 7.35 2.22 -5.29
CA ALA A 271 6.70 3.49 -5.60
C ALA A 271 6.76 4.46 -4.42
N GLY A 272 6.62 3.94 -3.19
CA GLY A 272 6.87 4.69 -1.96
C GLY A 272 8.28 5.26 -1.90
N PHE A 273 9.29 4.45 -2.18
CA PHE A 273 10.70 4.87 -2.16
C PHE A 273 10.99 5.95 -3.22
N ALA A 274 10.48 5.78 -4.44
CA ALA A 274 10.62 6.77 -5.52
C ALA A 274 9.92 8.10 -5.18
N SER A 275 8.74 8.04 -4.54
CA SER A 275 8.06 9.25 -4.09
C SER A 275 8.84 9.97 -2.98
N TRP A 276 9.49 9.23 -2.07
CA TRP A 276 10.34 9.83 -1.03
C TRP A 276 11.61 10.45 -1.61
N ASP A 277 12.25 9.82 -2.60
CA ASP A 277 13.36 10.44 -3.33
C ASP A 277 12.93 11.78 -3.94
N THR A 278 11.78 11.81 -4.61
CA THR A 278 11.24 13.05 -5.21
C THR A 278 10.96 14.11 -4.14
N LYS A 279 10.26 13.75 -3.05
CA LYS A 279 9.92 14.64 -1.93
C LYS A 279 11.14 15.30 -1.31
N PHE A 280 12.16 14.51 -1.02
CA PHE A 280 13.36 15.00 -0.36
C PHE A 280 14.39 15.60 -1.32
N THR A 281 14.19 15.47 -2.63
CA THR A 281 14.94 16.24 -3.64
C THR A 281 14.40 17.65 -3.79
N TYR A 282 13.08 17.81 -3.90
CA TYR A 282 12.48 19.12 -4.21
C TYR A 282 12.02 19.91 -2.97
N LEU A 283 11.82 19.24 -1.84
CA LEU A 283 11.45 19.86 -0.56
C LEU A 283 10.34 20.92 -0.72
N THR A 284 9.27 20.58 -1.44
CA THR A 284 8.15 21.49 -1.70
C THR A 284 7.26 21.64 -0.46
N TRP A 285 6.92 22.88 -0.12
CA TRP A 285 5.98 23.18 0.96
C TRP A 285 4.57 22.62 0.73
N ARG A 286 3.78 22.57 1.81
CA ARG A 286 2.37 22.16 1.77
C ARG A 286 1.45 23.34 1.46
N PRO A 287 0.23 23.11 0.93
CA PRO A 287 -0.74 24.18 0.73
C PRO A 287 -1.02 25.00 1.99
N ASP A 288 -1.13 24.31 3.12
CA ASP A 288 -1.31 24.93 4.45
C ASP A 288 -0.19 25.92 4.77
N THR A 289 1.07 25.51 4.62
CA THR A 289 2.24 26.38 4.80
C THR A 289 2.25 27.56 3.81
N ALA A 290 1.88 27.32 2.55
CA ALA A 290 1.80 28.36 1.53
C ALA A 290 0.77 29.44 1.88
N LEU A 291 -0.41 29.04 2.35
CA LEU A 291 -1.50 29.95 2.71
C LEU A 291 -1.23 30.71 4.01
N HIS A 292 -0.33 30.21 4.87
CA HIS A 292 0.15 30.93 6.05
C HIS A 292 1.37 31.84 5.77
N HIS A 293 1.93 31.82 4.57
CA HIS A 293 3.09 32.63 4.24
C HIS A 293 2.73 34.13 4.21
N PRO A 294 3.51 35.02 4.86
CA PRO A 294 3.08 36.41 5.15
C PRO A 294 3.26 37.39 3.98
N THR A 295 3.90 36.98 2.88
CA THR A 295 4.18 37.86 1.74
C THR A 295 3.59 37.32 0.44
N PRO A 296 3.31 38.16 -0.57
CA PRO A 296 2.94 37.67 -1.90
C PRO A 296 4.06 36.84 -2.53
N PHE A 297 3.69 35.76 -3.21
CA PHE A 297 4.64 34.85 -3.87
C PHE A 297 4.15 34.28 -5.20
N VAL A 298 2.88 34.52 -5.55
CA VAL A 298 2.26 34.01 -6.77
C VAL A 298 2.50 34.94 -7.95
N HIS A 299 2.26 34.44 -9.16
CA HIS A 299 2.51 35.15 -10.41
C HIS A 299 1.87 36.54 -10.48
N SER A 300 0.61 36.68 -10.03
CA SER A 300 -0.10 37.97 -10.00
C SER A 300 0.42 38.97 -8.96
N ASN A 301 1.36 38.55 -8.10
CA ASN A 301 1.82 39.30 -6.93
C ASN A 301 0.71 39.65 -5.92
N THR A 302 -0.42 38.93 -5.98
CA THR A 302 -1.52 39.07 -5.02
C THR A 302 -1.18 38.35 -3.72
N SER A 303 -1.49 38.95 -2.57
CA SER A 303 -1.36 38.26 -1.28
C SER A 303 -2.42 37.16 -1.15
N LEU A 304 -1.98 35.93 -0.94
CA LEU A 304 -2.86 34.79 -0.63
C LEU A 304 -2.93 34.47 0.87
N THR A 305 -2.20 35.21 1.70
CA THR A 305 -2.05 34.98 3.15
C THR A 305 -3.41 34.89 3.84
N THR A 306 -3.68 33.74 4.46
CA THR A 306 -4.91 33.43 5.16
C THR A 306 -4.55 32.66 6.45
N PRO A 307 -4.15 33.35 7.54
CA PRO A 307 -3.63 32.70 8.76
C PRO A 307 -4.64 31.85 9.53
N SER A 308 -5.93 31.97 9.21
CA SER A 308 -7.01 31.15 9.76
C SER A 308 -7.35 29.95 8.88
N TRP A 309 -6.77 29.84 7.68
CA TRP A 309 -7.05 28.73 6.78
C TRP A 309 -6.60 27.44 7.45
N THR A 310 -7.37 26.37 7.29
CA THR A 310 -7.00 25.07 7.83
C THR A 310 -7.50 24.00 6.87
N PRO A 311 -6.69 22.99 6.51
CA PRO A 311 -7.10 21.95 5.56
C PRO A 311 -8.22 21.09 6.14
N LEU A 312 -9.05 20.48 5.29
CA LEU A 312 -10.09 19.53 5.70
C LEU A 312 -9.49 18.32 6.43
N LEU A 313 -8.45 17.70 5.87
CA LEU A 313 -7.77 16.57 6.49
C LEU A 313 -6.66 17.08 7.40
N ARG A 314 -6.77 16.77 8.69
CA ARG A 314 -5.84 17.21 9.73
C ARG A 314 -5.30 16.04 10.56
N PRO A 315 -4.09 16.19 11.14
CA PRO A 315 -3.08 17.21 10.77
C PRO A 315 -2.53 16.97 9.35
N THR A 316 -1.94 18.00 8.73
CA THR A 316 -1.18 17.84 7.48
C THR A 316 -0.02 16.87 7.71
N PRO A 317 0.20 15.86 6.84
CA PRO A 317 1.28 14.89 7.06
C PRO A 317 2.67 15.53 7.06
N SER A 318 3.55 15.08 7.98
CA SER A 318 4.84 15.70 8.28
C SER A 318 5.91 15.33 7.26
N HIS A 319 5.69 15.62 5.98
CA HIS A 319 6.70 15.41 4.93
C HIS A 319 6.43 16.37 3.75
N PRO A 320 7.42 16.62 2.87
CA PRO A 320 7.25 17.50 1.71
C PRO A 320 6.07 17.09 0.82
N ASP A 321 5.54 18.05 0.08
CA ASP A 321 4.34 17.88 -0.74
C ASP A 321 4.58 17.01 -1.98
N TYR A 322 5.57 17.38 -2.78
CA TYR A 322 5.69 16.90 -4.15
C TYR A 322 6.57 15.65 -4.26
N VAL A 323 6.12 14.53 -4.82
CA VAL A 323 4.76 14.21 -5.31
C VAL A 323 3.86 13.62 -4.22
N SER A 324 2.56 13.53 -4.45
CA SER A 324 1.63 12.84 -3.55
C SER A 324 1.91 11.33 -3.53
N THR A 325 2.32 10.79 -2.38
CA THR A 325 2.55 9.33 -2.23
C THR A 325 1.24 8.55 -2.34
N HIS A 326 0.11 9.07 -1.85
CA HIS A 326 -1.19 8.39 -2.05
C HIS A 326 -1.45 8.20 -3.55
N SER A 327 -1.24 9.25 -4.35
CA SER A 327 -1.38 9.19 -5.81
C SER A 327 -0.37 8.23 -6.44
N THR A 328 0.85 8.19 -5.91
CA THR A 328 1.92 7.28 -6.34
C THR A 328 1.59 5.81 -6.05
N PHE A 329 1.05 5.50 -4.88
CA PHE A 329 0.53 4.16 -4.60
C PHE A 329 -0.68 3.81 -5.48
N GLY A 330 -1.56 4.77 -5.74
CA GLY A 330 -2.72 4.55 -6.62
C GLY A 330 -2.33 4.21 -8.05
N GLY A 331 -1.39 4.96 -8.64
CA GLY A 331 -0.85 4.64 -9.95
C GLY A 331 -0.18 3.27 -10.01
N ALA A 332 0.61 2.94 -8.97
CA ALA A 332 1.30 1.65 -8.90
C ALA A 332 0.32 0.47 -8.75
N ALA A 333 -0.63 0.55 -7.82
CA ALA A 333 -1.62 -0.50 -7.58
C ALA A 333 -2.53 -0.70 -8.79
N ALA A 334 -3.07 0.39 -9.37
CA ALA A 334 -3.91 0.31 -10.56
C ALA A 334 -3.18 -0.39 -11.71
N ALA A 335 -1.89 -0.07 -11.95
CA ALA A 335 -1.10 -0.72 -12.99
C ALA A 335 -0.94 -2.24 -12.77
N VAL A 336 -0.62 -2.67 -11.54
CA VAL A 336 -0.48 -4.12 -11.23
C VAL A 336 -1.81 -4.85 -11.34
N ILE A 337 -2.88 -4.29 -10.76
CA ILE A 337 -4.21 -4.93 -10.80
C ILE A 337 -4.71 -5.02 -12.24
N ARG A 338 -4.53 -3.98 -13.06
CA ARG A 338 -4.89 -4.01 -14.49
C ARG A 338 -4.15 -5.11 -15.24
N ALA A 339 -2.84 -5.26 -15.03
CA ALA A 339 -2.05 -6.29 -15.70
C ALA A 339 -2.57 -7.70 -15.42
N TRP A 340 -2.95 -7.98 -14.16
CA TRP A 340 -3.53 -9.27 -13.77
C TRP A 340 -4.97 -9.44 -14.23
N ASN A 341 -5.81 -8.40 -14.13
CA ASN A 341 -7.19 -8.46 -14.57
C ASN A 341 -7.28 -8.73 -16.08
N SER A 342 -6.44 -8.07 -16.89
CA SER A 342 -6.31 -8.32 -18.33
C SER A 342 -5.94 -9.77 -18.64
N ALA A 343 -4.98 -10.34 -17.90
CA ALA A 343 -4.57 -11.74 -18.09
C ALA A 343 -5.72 -12.72 -17.84
N TYR A 344 -6.57 -12.48 -16.84
CA TYR A 344 -7.74 -13.32 -16.54
C TYR A 344 -8.91 -13.15 -17.51
N ASN A 345 -9.08 -11.96 -18.08
CA ASN A 345 -10.15 -11.69 -19.04
C ASN A 345 -9.84 -12.25 -20.44
N GLY A 346 -8.72 -12.97 -20.63
CA GLY A 346 -8.36 -13.63 -21.89
C GLY A 346 -7.79 -12.70 -22.96
N ALA A 347 -7.61 -11.42 -22.64
CA ALA A 347 -7.04 -10.39 -23.55
C ALA A 347 -5.58 -10.65 -23.96
N GLY A 348 -4.87 -11.51 -23.22
CA GLY A 348 -3.47 -11.88 -23.49
C GLY A 348 -3.27 -12.92 -24.62
N LYS A 349 -4.34 -13.47 -25.22
CA LYS A 349 -4.22 -14.39 -26.38
C LYS A 349 -4.41 -13.63 -27.70
N GLY A 350 -3.53 -12.68 -28.02
CA GLY A 350 -3.49 -12.19 -29.41
C GLY A 350 -2.90 -10.82 -29.72
N LYS A 351 -2.34 -10.05 -28.78
CA LYS A 351 -1.71 -8.76 -29.13
C LYS A 351 -0.34 -8.58 -28.48
N GLY A 352 0.63 -8.21 -29.32
CA GLY A 352 2.04 -8.07 -28.95
C GLY A 352 2.27 -6.97 -27.91
N LYS A 353 3.42 -7.06 -27.24
CA LYS A 353 3.95 -5.99 -26.38
C LYS A 353 3.97 -4.67 -27.16
N GLY A 354 3.03 -3.77 -26.89
CA GLY A 354 2.99 -2.45 -27.52
C GLY A 354 1.94 -1.56 -26.89
N ASN A 355 2.40 -0.52 -26.19
CA ASN A 355 1.67 0.65 -25.69
C ASN A 355 0.49 0.38 -24.73
N GLY A 356 0.60 0.87 -23.49
CA GLY A 356 -0.37 0.72 -22.40
C GLY A 356 -1.74 1.38 -22.59
N GLY A 357 -2.40 1.12 -23.73
CA GLY A 357 -3.71 1.63 -24.13
C GLY A 357 -4.79 0.57 -24.38
N ASP A 358 -4.54 -0.72 -24.15
CA ASP A 358 -5.60 -1.74 -24.29
C ASP A 358 -6.40 -1.85 -22.98
N ASP A 359 -7.67 -1.42 -23.06
CA ASP A 359 -8.65 -1.22 -21.96
C ASP A 359 -9.08 -2.51 -21.21
N ASP A 360 -8.65 -3.69 -21.64
CA ASP A 360 -9.21 -4.98 -21.20
C ASP A 360 -8.97 -5.32 -19.72
N GLY A 361 -7.99 -4.67 -19.08
CA GLY A 361 -7.69 -4.84 -17.66
C GLY A 361 -8.26 -3.75 -16.76
N ASP A 362 -8.70 -2.61 -17.30
CA ASP A 362 -9.14 -1.45 -16.50
C ASP A 362 -10.57 -1.59 -15.99
N VAL A 363 -11.43 -2.22 -16.79
CA VAL A 363 -12.84 -2.44 -16.45
C VAL A 363 -12.95 -3.46 -15.32
N ILE A 364 -13.58 -3.02 -14.23
CA ILE A 364 -13.83 -3.81 -13.03
C ILE A 364 -15.29 -3.63 -12.57
N ASP A 365 -15.69 -4.40 -11.57
CA ASP A 365 -16.90 -4.13 -10.81
C ASP A 365 -16.63 -4.48 -9.35
N ALA A 366 -16.10 -3.52 -8.59
CA ALA A 366 -15.69 -3.74 -7.21
C ALA A 366 -16.34 -2.70 -6.30
N THR A 367 -16.85 -3.15 -5.16
CA THR A 367 -17.38 -2.29 -4.11
C THR A 367 -16.45 -2.32 -2.91
N LEU A 368 -16.06 -1.14 -2.43
CA LEU A 368 -15.17 -0.96 -1.29
C LEU A 368 -15.81 -0.04 -0.26
N SER A 369 -15.60 -0.36 1.00
CA SER A 369 -15.96 0.50 2.12
C SER A 369 -14.69 0.94 2.83
N SER A 370 -14.57 2.24 3.10
CA SER A 370 -13.50 2.79 3.94
C SER A 370 -13.89 2.67 5.41
N THR A 371 -12.92 2.26 6.24
CA THR A 371 -13.11 2.10 7.69
C THR A 371 -12.84 3.39 8.48
N VAL A 372 -12.53 4.50 7.79
CA VAL A 372 -12.30 5.79 8.43
C VAL A 372 -13.61 6.37 8.93
N THR A 373 -13.77 6.52 10.25
CA THR A 373 -14.96 7.07 10.88
C THR A 373 -14.74 8.40 11.61
N LEU A 374 -13.78 9.20 11.14
CA LEU A 374 -13.39 10.47 11.77
C LEU A 374 -14.38 11.59 11.46
N ASP A 375 -14.39 12.62 12.32
CA ASP A 375 -15.23 13.81 12.16
C ASP A 375 -16.73 13.46 11.96
N ASN A 376 -17.18 12.40 12.65
CA ASN A 376 -18.53 11.82 12.56
C ASN A 376 -18.95 11.43 11.12
N ARG A 377 -17.98 11.22 10.22
CA ARG A 377 -18.23 10.59 8.93
C ARG A 377 -18.40 9.10 9.20
N GLY A 378 -19.57 8.55 8.88
CA GLY A 378 -19.81 7.10 8.98
C GLY A 378 -18.98 6.33 7.95
N VAL A 379 -19.24 5.03 7.83
CA VAL A 379 -18.63 4.20 6.77
C VAL A 379 -19.04 4.72 5.40
N ILE A 380 -18.06 5.02 4.54
CA ILE A 380 -18.27 5.46 3.16
C ILE A 380 -18.02 4.27 2.23
N THR A 381 -18.98 4.00 1.34
CA THR A 381 -18.90 2.91 0.36
C THR A 381 -18.85 3.47 -1.06
N ARG A 382 -17.95 2.94 -1.88
CA ARG A 382 -17.74 3.30 -3.30
C ARG A 382 -17.82 2.06 -4.17
N ARG A 383 -18.45 2.18 -5.33
CA ARG A 383 -18.37 1.21 -6.42
C ARG A 383 -17.44 1.77 -7.49
N TYR A 384 -16.41 1.02 -7.86
CA TYR A 384 -15.50 1.38 -8.93
C TYR A 384 -15.70 0.45 -10.12
N THR A 385 -15.75 1.06 -11.31
CA THR A 385 -15.83 0.38 -12.59
C THR A 385 -14.57 0.52 -13.45
N SER A 386 -13.61 1.35 -12.99
CA SER A 386 -12.32 1.59 -13.64
C SER A 386 -11.23 1.74 -12.57
N LEU A 387 -10.10 1.06 -12.79
CA LEU A 387 -8.92 1.17 -11.92
C LEU A 387 -8.23 2.52 -12.08
N ARG A 388 -8.19 3.08 -13.30
CA ARG A 388 -7.73 4.46 -13.55
C ARG A 388 -8.61 5.47 -12.81
N ALA A 389 -9.93 5.34 -12.89
CA ALA A 389 -10.85 6.23 -12.18
C ALA A 389 -10.65 6.14 -10.64
N ALA A 390 -10.43 4.94 -10.10
CA ALA A 390 -10.10 4.77 -8.68
C ALA A 390 -8.79 5.47 -8.31
N ALA A 391 -7.75 5.38 -9.14
CA ALA A 391 -6.46 6.05 -8.91
C ALA A 391 -6.57 7.58 -8.99
N GLU A 392 -7.35 8.10 -9.93
CA GLU A 392 -7.65 9.52 -10.07
C GLU A 392 -8.44 10.06 -8.88
N GLU A 393 -9.48 9.34 -8.43
CA GLU A 393 -10.25 9.72 -7.26
C GLU A 393 -9.40 9.72 -5.99
N ASN A 394 -8.56 8.68 -5.82
CA ASN A 394 -7.56 8.61 -4.76
C ASN A 394 -6.61 9.82 -4.80
N SER A 395 -6.20 10.27 -5.98
CA SER A 395 -5.34 11.45 -6.13
C SER A 395 -6.08 12.74 -5.75
N LYS A 396 -7.28 12.95 -6.29
CA LYS A 396 -8.13 14.12 -6.01
C LYS A 396 -8.49 14.24 -4.54
N SER A 397 -8.65 13.12 -3.83
CA SER A 397 -8.94 13.10 -2.39
C SER A 397 -7.98 13.93 -1.56
N ARG A 398 -6.70 14.02 -1.98
CA ARG A 398 -5.67 14.73 -1.24
C ARG A 398 -5.75 16.24 -1.45
N VAL A 399 -6.26 16.64 -2.61
CA VAL A 399 -6.56 18.04 -2.95
C VAL A 399 -7.83 18.50 -2.23
N PHE A 400 -8.90 17.68 -2.26
CA PHE A 400 -10.12 17.91 -1.48
C PHE A 400 -9.85 17.96 0.02
N GLY A 401 -8.86 17.19 0.47
CA GLY A 401 -8.38 17.22 1.85
C GLY A 401 -7.55 18.47 2.21
N GLY A 402 -7.18 19.32 1.26
CA GLY A 402 -6.36 20.51 1.48
C GLY A 402 -4.87 20.25 1.74
N ILE A 403 -4.39 19.02 1.54
CA ILE A 403 -3.05 18.61 1.95
C ILE A 403 -2.09 18.37 0.79
N HIS A 404 -2.56 18.44 -0.46
CA HIS A 404 -1.73 18.34 -1.65
C HIS A 404 -2.14 19.30 -2.75
N PHE A 405 -1.18 19.76 -3.54
CA PHE A 405 -1.44 20.45 -4.81
C PHE A 405 -1.90 19.45 -5.90
N PRO A 406 -2.75 19.86 -6.86
CA PRO A 406 -3.13 19.03 -7.99
C PRO A 406 -1.95 18.45 -8.79
N PHE A 407 -0.90 19.23 -9.05
CA PHE A 407 0.30 18.80 -9.79
C PHE A 407 1.02 17.65 -9.09
N ALA A 408 1.02 17.63 -7.75
CA ALA A 408 1.62 16.56 -6.96
C ALA A 408 0.83 15.26 -7.11
N GLY A 409 -0.48 15.36 -7.32
CA GLY A 409 -1.36 14.24 -7.58
C GLY A 409 -1.16 13.64 -8.98
N VAL A 410 -1.14 14.48 -10.01
CA VAL A 410 -0.99 14.06 -11.42
C VAL A 410 0.35 13.35 -11.63
N GLU A 411 1.45 14.00 -11.26
CA GLU A 411 2.78 13.38 -11.42
C GLU A 411 2.98 12.19 -10.47
N GLY A 412 2.31 12.19 -9.31
CA GLY A 412 2.28 11.05 -8.42
C GLY A 412 1.74 9.79 -9.11
N ILE A 413 0.57 9.87 -9.77
CA ILE A 413 0.01 8.73 -10.52
C ILE A 413 1.01 8.25 -11.58
N ALA A 414 1.55 9.17 -12.38
CA ALA A 414 2.50 8.85 -13.44
C ALA A 414 3.76 8.15 -12.90
N LEU A 415 4.32 8.65 -11.80
CA LEU A 415 5.46 8.04 -11.11
C LEU A 415 5.14 6.60 -10.67
N GLY A 416 3.99 6.41 -10.02
CA GLY A 416 3.54 5.10 -9.55
C GLY A 416 3.42 4.07 -10.67
N GLU A 417 2.81 4.47 -11.78
CA GLU A 417 2.64 3.61 -12.96
C GLU A 417 4.01 3.21 -13.56
N ARG A 418 4.93 4.18 -13.74
CA ARG A 418 6.29 3.88 -14.25
C ARG A 418 7.04 2.88 -13.36
N VAL A 419 6.95 3.04 -12.04
CA VAL A 419 7.63 2.16 -11.08
C VAL A 419 7.01 0.76 -11.05
N ALA A 420 5.67 0.67 -11.09
CA ALA A 420 4.98 -0.62 -11.12
C ALA A 420 5.32 -1.42 -12.39
N LEU A 421 5.29 -0.78 -13.56
CA LEU A 421 5.63 -1.45 -14.82
C LEU A 421 7.09 -1.97 -14.81
N ALA A 422 8.02 -1.17 -14.31
CA ALA A 422 9.42 -1.59 -14.17
C ALA A 422 9.60 -2.71 -13.13
N THR A 423 8.79 -2.71 -12.07
CA THR A 423 8.77 -3.78 -11.06
C THR A 423 8.27 -5.09 -11.67
N LEU A 424 7.17 -5.05 -12.43
CA LEU A 424 6.61 -6.22 -13.10
C LEU A 424 7.56 -6.81 -14.15
N ASP A 425 8.18 -5.96 -14.97
CA ASP A 425 9.14 -6.39 -16.01
C ASP A 425 10.33 -7.17 -15.43
N LYS A 426 10.83 -6.75 -14.26
CA LYS A 426 11.95 -7.40 -13.59
C LYS A 426 11.57 -8.57 -12.68
N PHE A 427 10.28 -8.72 -12.34
CA PHE A 427 9.85 -9.59 -11.24
C PHE A 427 10.28 -11.05 -11.45
N ASP A 428 9.95 -11.66 -12.59
CA ASP A 428 10.18 -13.10 -12.79
C ASP A 428 11.66 -13.50 -12.73
N ALA A 429 12.56 -12.60 -13.12
CA ALA A 429 13.99 -12.81 -13.08
C ALA A 429 14.65 -12.47 -11.73
N ASN A 430 13.98 -11.69 -10.87
CA ASN A 430 14.63 -11.06 -9.72
C ASN A 430 13.77 -11.02 -8.43
N TRP A 431 12.64 -11.71 -8.35
CA TRP A 431 11.72 -11.62 -7.21
C TRP A 431 12.35 -11.96 -5.85
N ASP A 432 13.41 -12.77 -5.83
CA ASP A 432 14.16 -13.15 -4.63
C ASP A 432 15.47 -12.36 -4.45
N LYS A 433 15.69 -11.33 -5.27
CA LYS A 433 16.78 -10.37 -5.14
C LYS A 433 16.27 -9.14 -4.41
N PHE A 434 16.91 -8.88 -3.28
CA PHE A 434 16.56 -7.86 -2.32
C PHE A 434 17.53 -6.70 -2.33
#